data_AF-A0A414AWD4-F1
#
_entry.id   AF-A0A414AWD4-F1
#
_cell.length_a   1.000
_cell.length_b   1.000
_cell.length_c   1.000
_cell.angle_alpha   90.00
_cell.angle_beta   90.00
_cell.angle_gamma   90.00
#
_symmetry.space_group_name_H-M   'P 1'
#
loop_
_entity.id
_entity.type
_entity.pdbx_description
1 polymer ?
#
loop_
_entity_poly.entity_id
_entity_poly.type
_entity_poly.pdbx_seq_one_letter_code
_entity_poly.pdbx_strand_id
1 'polypeptide(L)'
;MNFYKNHFGMIISSVVAICISLIMATSAIFVDKLTFTLPLLIKNWGTAFLVISLTGMAFPLTDWSFALGRKMGLRPETLPHVLVENFVATLFFNTTATIVLTAVNVFHNPEIEAAVAAGFLPNTLTAFVQGVLHDWPIMFIISYVFAFFVTKAAIRIAKQAVGELKSPHSPQNQFQ
;
A
#
# COMPACT_ATOMS: atom_id res chain seq x y z
N MET A 1 -10.18 19.83 -21.51
CA MET A 1 -8.86 19.94 -20.83
C MET A 1 -8.94 20.21 -19.32
N ASN A 2 -10.07 20.72 -18.79
CA ASN A 2 -10.22 21.03 -17.35
C ASN A 2 -10.43 19.81 -16.44
N PHE A 3 -11.11 18.74 -16.91
CA PHE A 3 -11.33 17.52 -16.11
C PHE A 3 -10.00 16.86 -15.72
N TYR A 4 -9.09 16.68 -16.67
CA TYR A 4 -7.76 16.09 -16.40
C TYR A 4 -6.95 16.90 -15.40
N LYS A 5 -6.99 18.24 -15.44
CA LYS A 5 -6.29 19.09 -14.47
C LYS A 5 -6.93 19.06 -13.09
N ASN A 6 -8.27 19.05 -13.01
CA ASN A 6 -9.01 19.07 -11.76
C ASN A 6 -8.98 17.72 -11.01
N HIS A 7 -8.82 16.61 -11.73
CA HIS A 7 -8.77 15.26 -11.14
C HIS A 7 -7.39 14.60 -11.24
N PHE A 8 -6.37 15.34 -11.66
CA PHE A 8 -5.03 14.80 -11.93
C PHE A 8 -4.41 14.10 -10.72
N GLY A 9 -4.53 14.71 -9.53
CA GLY A 9 -4.02 14.15 -8.28
C GLY A 9 -4.70 12.82 -7.92
N MET A 10 -6.01 12.71 -8.14
CA MET A 10 -6.75 11.46 -7.93
C MET A 10 -6.36 10.39 -8.96
N ILE A 11 -6.20 10.75 -10.23
CA ILE A 11 -5.77 9.81 -11.28
C ILE A 11 -4.39 9.24 -10.95
N ILE A 12 -3.45 10.09 -10.53
CA ILE A 12 -2.11 9.65 -10.13
C ILE A 12 -2.19 8.73 -8.91
N SER A 13 -2.94 9.11 -7.88
CA SER A 13 -3.10 8.30 -6.68
C SER A 13 -3.65 6.90 -6.99
N SER A 14 -4.63 6.80 -7.89
CA SER A 14 -5.18 5.52 -8.35
C SER A 14 -4.16 4.67 -9.11
N VAL A 15 -3.36 5.27 -9.99
CA VAL A 15 -2.28 4.56 -10.71
C VAL A 15 -1.22 4.05 -9.73
N VAL A 16 -0.85 4.88 -8.75
CA VAL A 16 0.09 4.49 -7.69
C VAL A 16 -0.46 3.31 -6.87
N ALA A 17 -1.73 3.36 -6.46
CA ALA A 17 -2.39 2.27 -5.75
C ALA A 17 -2.44 0.97 -6.56
N ILE A 18 -2.69 1.06 -7.87
CA ILE A 18 -2.64 -0.07 -8.81
C ILE A 18 -1.23 -0.70 -8.83
N CYS A 19 -0.18 0.11 -8.97
CA CYS A 19 1.19 -0.39 -9.02
C CYS A 19 1.64 -1.00 -7.68
N ILE A 20 1.33 -0.34 -6.55
CA ILE A 20 1.69 -0.82 -5.21
C ILE A 20 0.96 -2.13 -4.89
N SER A 21 -0.34 -2.23 -5.19
CA SER A 21 -1.09 -3.46 -4.97
C SER A 21 -0.59 -4.62 -5.82
N LEU A 22 -0.17 -4.36 -7.07
CA LEU A 22 0.36 -5.40 -7.96
C LEU A 22 1.70 -5.95 -7.45
N ILE A 23 2.62 -5.08 -7.01
CA ILE A 23 3.89 -5.53 -6.47
C ILE A 23 3.68 -6.31 -5.17
N MET A 24 2.78 -5.84 -4.28
CA MET A 24 2.47 -6.55 -3.04
C MET A 24 1.90 -7.94 -3.33
N ALA A 25 0.96 -8.06 -4.26
CA ALA A 25 0.38 -9.35 -4.63
C ALA A 25 1.41 -10.31 -5.24
N THR A 26 2.32 -9.77 -6.06
CA THR A 26 3.41 -10.55 -6.65
C THR A 26 4.39 -11.01 -5.57
N SER A 27 4.79 -10.11 -4.67
CA SER A 27 5.70 -10.41 -3.56
C SER A 27 5.11 -11.46 -2.61
N ALA A 28 3.82 -11.37 -2.28
CA ALA A 28 3.15 -12.37 -1.44
C ALA A 28 3.30 -13.79 -2.00
N ILE A 29 3.07 -13.97 -3.31
CA ILE A 29 3.23 -15.28 -3.96
C ILE A 29 4.64 -15.84 -3.77
N PHE A 30 5.68 -15.01 -3.93
CA PHE A 30 7.06 -15.47 -3.81
C PHE A 30 7.51 -15.67 -2.35
N VAL A 31 7.07 -14.81 -1.43
CA VAL A 31 7.40 -14.91 0.01
C VAL A 31 6.78 -16.17 0.62
N ASP A 32 5.55 -16.49 0.23
CA ASP A 32 4.83 -17.69 0.66
C ASP A 32 5.26 -18.95 -0.11
N LYS A 33 6.20 -18.80 -1.06
CA LYS A 33 6.68 -19.87 -1.95
C LYS A 33 5.55 -20.58 -2.70
N LEU A 34 4.50 -19.85 -3.03
CA LEU A 34 3.35 -20.35 -3.78
C LEU A 34 3.72 -20.50 -5.26
N THR A 35 3.13 -21.49 -5.91
CA THR A 35 3.23 -21.63 -7.36
C THR A 35 2.61 -20.42 -8.03
N PHE A 36 3.44 -19.67 -8.77
CA PHE A 36 2.95 -18.52 -9.51
C PHE A 36 1.95 -18.97 -10.59
N THR A 37 0.71 -18.49 -10.46
CA THR A 37 -0.33 -18.68 -11.46
C THR A 37 -1.07 -17.37 -11.68
N LEU A 38 -1.56 -17.15 -12.91
CA LEU A 38 -2.31 -15.94 -13.24
C LEU A 38 -3.59 -15.77 -12.39
N PRO A 39 -4.39 -16.82 -12.12
CA PRO A 39 -5.55 -16.70 -11.24
C PRO A 39 -5.18 -16.28 -9.81
N LEU A 40 -4.11 -16.83 -9.25
CA LEU A 40 -3.63 -16.46 -7.90
C LEU A 40 -3.16 -15.02 -7.86
N LEU A 41 -2.43 -14.57 -8.88
CA LEU A 41 -2.01 -13.17 -9.00
C LEU A 41 -3.21 -12.23 -9.06
N ILE A 42 -4.21 -12.53 -9.90
CA ILE A 42 -5.41 -11.69 -10.03
C ILE A 42 -6.20 -11.65 -8.72
N LYS A 43 -6.37 -12.80 -8.04
CA LYS A 43 -7.02 -12.88 -6.72
C LYS A 43 -6.31 -11.98 -5.70
N ASN A 44 -5.00 -12.15 -5.55
CA ASN A 44 -4.20 -11.41 -4.57
C ASN A 44 -4.13 -9.91 -4.93
N TRP A 45 -3.96 -9.58 -6.21
CA TRP A 45 -3.90 -8.19 -6.67
C TRP A 45 -5.22 -7.47 -6.49
N GLY A 46 -6.34 -8.07 -6.89
CA GLY A 46 -7.67 -7.50 -6.69
C GLY A 46 -7.98 -7.27 -5.21
N THR A 47 -7.60 -8.22 -4.36
CA THR A 47 -7.75 -8.10 -2.89
C THR A 47 -6.91 -6.95 -2.35
N ALA A 48 -5.61 -6.92 -2.67
CA ALA A 48 -4.70 -5.86 -2.22
C ALA A 48 -5.16 -4.47 -2.69
N PHE A 49 -5.55 -4.36 -3.96
CA PHE A 49 -6.02 -3.11 -4.56
C PHE A 49 -7.27 -2.58 -3.87
N LEU A 50 -8.26 -3.46 -3.64
CA LEU A 50 -9.50 -3.09 -2.96
C LEU A 50 -9.21 -2.61 -1.54
N VAL A 51 -8.42 -3.36 -0.77
CA VAL A 51 -8.10 -3.04 0.63
C VAL A 51 -7.34 -1.73 0.74
N ILE A 52 -6.31 -1.52 -0.09
CA ILE A 52 -5.53 -0.28 -0.09
C ILE A 52 -6.44 0.91 -0.44
N SER A 53 -7.32 0.76 -1.43
CA SER A 53 -8.27 1.81 -1.83
C SER A 53 -9.22 2.16 -0.68
N LEU A 54 -9.80 1.16 -0.02
CA LEU A 54 -10.68 1.37 1.13
C LEU A 54 -9.95 2.00 2.32
N THR A 55 -8.73 1.56 2.61
CA THR A 55 -7.88 2.17 3.65
C THR A 55 -7.61 3.64 3.34
N GLY A 56 -7.33 3.99 2.08
CA GLY A 56 -7.13 5.37 1.66
C GLY A 56 -8.39 6.25 1.77
N MET A 57 -9.58 5.65 1.67
CA MET A 57 -10.85 6.36 1.89
C MET A 57 -11.21 6.49 3.36
N ALA A 58 -10.89 5.48 4.18
CA ALA A 58 -11.27 5.42 5.58
C ALA A 58 -10.36 6.25 6.49
N PHE A 59 -9.07 6.39 6.14
CA PHE A 59 -8.08 7.03 6.98
C PHE A 59 -7.53 8.31 6.34
N PRO A 60 -7.43 9.43 7.09
CA PRO A 60 -6.87 10.69 6.59
C PRO A 60 -5.33 10.65 6.63
N LEU A 61 -4.73 9.72 5.86
CA LEU A 61 -3.30 9.40 5.90
C LEU A 61 -2.40 10.60 5.58
N THR A 62 -2.84 11.46 4.66
CA THR A 62 -2.15 12.71 4.33
C THR A 62 -2.13 13.67 5.51
N ASP A 63 -3.24 13.88 6.20
CA ASP A 63 -3.27 14.80 7.35
C ASP A 63 -2.38 14.29 8.49
N TRP A 64 -2.39 12.98 8.72
CA TRP A 64 -1.54 12.34 9.72
C TRP A 64 -0.06 12.44 9.40
N SER A 65 0.32 12.25 8.13
CA SER A 65 1.72 12.37 7.72
C SER A 65 2.24 13.80 7.84
N PHE A 66 1.44 14.79 7.46
CA PHE A 66 1.78 16.21 7.61
C PHE A 66 1.84 16.62 9.08
N ALA A 67 0.93 16.14 9.93
CA ALA A 67 0.98 16.36 11.38
C ALA A 67 2.27 15.78 11.99
N LEU A 68 2.65 14.56 11.59
CA LEU A 68 3.88 13.92 12.04
C LEU A 68 5.13 14.67 11.55
N GLY A 69 5.17 15.05 10.26
CA GLY A 69 6.25 15.85 9.67
C GLY A 69 6.46 17.17 10.41
N ARG A 70 5.38 17.88 10.73
CA ARG A 70 5.43 19.12 11.52
C ARG A 70 5.98 18.89 12.93
N LYS A 71 5.53 17.82 13.61
CA LYS A 71 6.02 17.49 14.96
C LYS A 71 7.54 17.20 14.97
N MET A 72 8.06 16.68 13.86
CA MET A 72 9.50 16.44 13.68
C MET A 72 10.27 17.66 13.14
N GLY A 73 9.61 18.82 12.95
CA GLY A 73 10.24 20.02 12.41
C GLY A 73 10.66 19.90 10.95
N LEU A 74 10.09 18.93 10.20
CA LEU A 74 10.44 18.72 8.80
C LEU A 74 9.73 19.73 7.91
N ARG A 75 10.51 20.40 7.07
CA ARG A 75 9.95 21.30 6.06
C ARG A 75 9.25 20.49 4.97
N PRO A 76 8.05 20.89 4.53
CA PRO A 76 7.40 20.31 3.37
C PRO A 76 8.34 20.25 2.16
N GLU A 77 8.15 19.27 1.29
CA GLU A 77 8.94 19.06 0.06
C GLU A 77 10.43 18.72 0.25
N THR A 78 10.92 18.65 1.49
CA THR A 78 12.25 18.10 1.75
C THR A 78 12.23 16.57 1.67
N LEU A 79 13.37 15.97 1.32
CA LEU A 79 13.50 14.52 1.25
C LEU A 79 13.04 13.83 2.57
N PRO A 80 13.42 14.30 3.78
CA PRO A 80 12.93 13.72 5.02
C PRO A 80 11.40 13.77 5.16
N HIS A 81 10.75 14.86 4.76
CA HIS A 81 9.29 14.98 4.83
C HIS A 81 8.61 13.95 3.91
N VAL A 82 9.12 13.78 2.68
CA VAL A 82 8.58 12.80 1.72
C VAL A 82 8.75 11.37 2.22
N LEU A 83 9.85 11.06 2.90
CA LEU A 83 10.06 9.74 3.52
C LEU A 83 9.02 9.45 4.60
N VAL A 84 8.72 10.43 5.45
CA VAL A 84 7.71 10.31 6.50
C VAL A 84 6.30 10.17 5.92
N GLU A 85 6.01 10.92 4.87
CA GLU A 85 4.73 10.81 4.16
C GLU A 85 4.50 9.43 3.58
N ASN A 86 5.49 8.92 2.85
CA ASN A 86 5.44 7.55 2.35
C ASN A 86 5.39 6.54 3.49
N PHE A 87 6.09 6.77 4.61
CA PHE A 87 6.13 5.83 5.73
C PHE A 87 4.75 5.65 6.34
N VAL A 88 4.05 6.75 6.63
CA VAL A 88 2.69 6.69 7.20
C VAL A 88 1.74 6.01 6.23
N ALA A 89 1.74 6.39 4.95
CA ALA A 89 0.86 5.78 3.96
C ALA A 89 1.14 4.27 3.82
N THR A 90 2.41 3.89 3.63
CA THR A 90 2.82 2.49 3.49
C THR A 90 2.50 1.69 4.75
N LEU A 91 2.66 2.24 5.94
CA LEU A 91 2.34 1.53 7.19
C LEU A 91 0.89 1.07 7.19
N PHE A 92 -0.05 1.96 6.87
CA PHE A 92 -1.48 1.62 6.88
C PHE A 92 -1.87 0.72 5.71
N PHE A 93 -1.44 1.05 4.50
CA PHE A 93 -1.71 0.24 3.31
C PHE A 93 -1.16 -1.17 3.44
N ASN A 94 0.10 -1.31 3.87
CA ASN A 94 0.71 -2.62 4.06
C ASN A 94 0.01 -3.41 5.17
N THR A 95 -0.21 -2.79 6.33
CA THR A 95 -0.83 -3.49 7.47
C THR A 95 -2.20 -4.04 7.12
N THR A 96 -3.05 -3.19 6.54
CA THR A 96 -4.41 -3.60 6.15
C THR A 96 -4.39 -4.65 5.05
N ALA A 97 -3.56 -4.47 4.01
CA ALA A 97 -3.44 -5.42 2.93
C ALA A 97 -2.91 -6.78 3.41
N THR A 98 -1.82 -6.83 4.19
CA THR A 98 -1.28 -8.09 4.73
C THR A 98 -2.31 -8.82 5.56
N ILE A 99 -2.98 -8.15 6.50
CA ILE A 99 -4.02 -8.77 7.34
C ILE A 99 -5.10 -9.41 6.48
N VAL A 100 -5.63 -8.69 5.47
CA VAL A 100 -6.73 -9.20 4.65
C VAL A 100 -6.26 -10.29 3.67
N LEU A 101 -5.09 -10.12 3.03
CA LEU A 101 -4.52 -11.11 2.12
C LEU A 101 -4.23 -12.42 2.84
N THR A 102 -3.57 -12.37 4.00
CA THR A 102 -3.30 -13.57 4.80
C THR A 102 -4.63 -14.20 5.23
N ALA A 103 -5.64 -13.42 5.64
CA ALA A 103 -6.96 -13.96 5.97
C ALA A 103 -7.61 -14.69 4.78
N VAL A 104 -7.60 -14.08 3.59
CA VAL A 104 -8.19 -14.64 2.35
C VAL A 104 -7.43 -15.87 1.82
N ASN A 105 -6.18 -16.05 2.23
CA ASN A 105 -5.37 -17.23 1.87
C ASN A 105 -5.38 -18.32 2.95
N VAL A 106 -5.71 -17.97 4.19
CA VAL A 106 -5.72 -18.90 5.33
C VAL A 106 -7.12 -19.44 5.66
N PHE A 107 -8.13 -18.57 5.76
CA PHE A 107 -9.48 -19.00 6.13
C PHE A 107 -10.18 -19.68 4.96
N HIS A 108 -10.87 -20.79 5.24
CA HIS A 108 -11.54 -21.63 4.24
C HIS A 108 -10.61 -22.22 3.17
N ASN A 109 -9.32 -22.34 3.48
CA ASN A 109 -8.37 -23.02 2.61
C ASN A 109 -8.37 -24.54 2.95
N PRO A 110 -8.79 -25.42 2.02
CA PRO A 110 -8.89 -26.86 2.28
C PRO A 110 -7.56 -27.49 2.71
N GLU A 111 -6.43 -26.99 2.21
CA GLU A 111 -5.10 -27.52 2.56
C GLU A 111 -4.74 -27.22 4.02
N ILE A 112 -5.08 -26.01 4.49
CA ILE A 112 -4.84 -25.60 5.88
C ILE A 112 -5.81 -26.30 6.82
N GLU A 113 -7.08 -26.42 6.44
CA GLU A 113 -8.07 -27.17 7.23
C GLU A 113 -7.70 -28.65 7.35
N ALA A 114 -7.22 -29.27 6.26
CA ALA A 114 -6.69 -30.63 6.29
C ALA A 114 -5.45 -30.75 7.19
N ALA A 115 -4.53 -29.77 7.15
CA ALA A 115 -3.35 -29.75 8.00
C ALA A 115 -3.70 -29.59 9.50
N VAL A 116 -4.74 -28.81 9.82
CA VAL A 116 -5.28 -28.70 11.19
C VAL A 116 -5.93 -30.01 11.62
N ALA A 117 -6.77 -30.62 10.76
CA ALA A 117 -7.42 -31.89 11.06
C ALA A 117 -6.41 -33.04 11.24
N ALA A 118 -5.30 -33.00 10.51
CA ALA A 118 -4.20 -33.95 10.63
C ALA A 118 -3.24 -33.66 11.81
N GLY A 119 -3.46 -32.58 12.57
CA GLY A 119 -2.65 -32.20 13.73
C GLY A 119 -1.29 -31.58 13.40
N PHE A 120 -1.00 -31.25 12.14
CA PHE A 120 0.22 -30.54 11.73
C PHE A 120 0.20 -29.06 12.10
N LEU A 121 -1.00 -28.47 12.22
CA LEU A 121 -1.22 -27.10 12.67
C LEU A 121 -2.18 -27.10 13.87
N PRO A 122 -1.96 -26.24 14.88
CA PRO A 122 -2.79 -26.23 16.09
C PRO A 122 -4.21 -25.70 15.85
N ASN A 123 -4.37 -24.72 14.95
CA ASN A 123 -5.66 -24.22 14.45
C ASN A 123 -5.43 -23.19 13.33
N THR A 124 -6.49 -22.86 12.60
CA THR A 124 -6.47 -21.88 11.50
C THR A 124 -6.09 -20.47 11.95
N LEU A 125 -6.48 -20.07 13.17
CA LEU A 125 -6.14 -18.75 13.71
C LEU A 125 -4.63 -18.60 13.96
N THR A 126 -3.96 -19.65 14.45
CA THR A 126 -2.52 -19.65 14.63
C THR A 126 -1.80 -19.57 13.29
N ALA A 127 -2.26 -20.30 12.27
CA ALA A 127 -1.72 -20.20 10.91
C ALA A 127 -1.86 -18.76 10.36
N PHE A 128 -3.00 -18.12 10.61
CA PHE A 128 -3.23 -16.73 10.24
C PHE A 128 -2.28 -15.77 10.95
N VAL A 129 -2.18 -15.84 12.29
CA VAL A 129 -1.32 -14.94 13.08
C VAL A 129 0.14 -15.12 12.69
N GLN A 130 0.61 -16.37 12.51
CA GLN A 130 1.98 -16.64 12.08
C GLN A 130 2.26 -16.12 10.67
N GLY A 131 1.31 -16.30 9.74
CA GLY A 131 1.40 -15.72 8.40
C GLY A 131 1.53 -14.20 8.45
N VAL A 132 0.66 -13.51 9.20
CA VAL A 132 0.75 -12.04 9.34
C VAL A 132 2.09 -11.62 9.94
N LEU A 133 2.56 -12.27 11.01
CA LEU A 133 3.84 -11.93 11.65
C LEU A 133 5.05 -12.15 10.73
N HIS A 134 5.00 -13.18 9.88
CA HIS A 134 6.05 -13.47 8.91
C HIS A 134 6.02 -12.49 7.73
N ASP A 135 4.84 -12.28 7.13
CA ASP A 135 4.71 -11.58 5.86
C ASP A 135 4.74 -10.07 6.05
N TRP A 136 4.16 -9.55 7.14
CA TRP A 136 4.03 -8.12 7.38
C TRP A 136 5.36 -7.36 7.30
N PRO A 137 6.44 -7.74 8.01
CA PRO A 137 7.69 -6.97 7.95
C PRO A 137 8.34 -7.04 6.56
N ILE A 138 8.21 -8.16 5.86
CA ILE A 138 8.77 -8.36 4.52
C ILE A 138 8.02 -7.46 3.51
N MET A 139 6.68 -7.53 3.53
CA MET A 139 5.84 -6.72 2.65
C MET A 139 5.98 -5.23 2.95
N PHE A 140 6.14 -4.87 4.23
CA PHE A 140 6.35 -3.48 4.63
C PHE A 140 7.62 -2.90 4.00
N ILE A 141 8.74 -3.62 4.08
CA ILE A 141 10.00 -3.15 3.50
C ILE A 141 9.88 -3.03 1.97
N ILE A 142 9.34 -4.05 1.30
CA ILE A 142 9.20 -4.05 -0.16
C ILE A 142 8.31 -2.90 -0.62
N SER A 143 7.12 -2.76 -0.02
CA SER A 143 6.16 -1.73 -0.39
C SER A 143 6.66 -0.32 -0.07
N TYR A 144 7.42 -0.14 1.02
CA TYR A 144 7.95 1.17 1.40
C TYR A 144 9.03 1.65 0.42
N VAL A 145 9.96 0.76 0.07
CA VAL A 145 10.99 1.05 -0.94
C VAL A 145 10.34 1.34 -2.29
N PHE A 146 9.36 0.53 -2.69
CA PHE A 146 8.67 0.72 -3.96
C PHE A 146 7.86 2.02 -4.01
N ALA A 147 7.12 2.34 -2.94
CA ALA A 147 6.37 3.58 -2.81
C ALA A 147 7.27 4.81 -2.99
N PHE A 148 8.48 4.79 -2.44
CA PHE A 148 9.44 5.88 -2.64
C PHE A 148 9.77 6.13 -4.12
N PHE A 149 10.06 5.07 -4.89
CA PHE A 149 10.37 5.20 -6.32
C PHE A 149 9.15 5.56 -7.15
N VAL A 150 8.01 4.94 -6.88
CA VAL A 150 6.74 5.21 -7.57
C VAL A 150 6.30 6.66 -7.36
N THR A 151 6.35 7.17 -6.12
CA THR A 151 6.01 8.57 -5.83
C THR A 151 6.93 9.53 -6.60
N LYS A 152 8.24 9.25 -6.68
CA LYS A 152 9.16 10.06 -7.50
C LYS A 152 8.85 10.01 -8.99
N ALA A 153 8.59 8.82 -9.53
CA ALA A 153 8.23 8.65 -10.93
C ALA A 153 6.91 9.37 -11.25
N ALA A 154 5.90 9.22 -10.38
CA ALA A 154 4.61 9.87 -10.49
C ALA A 154 4.74 11.40 -10.49
N ILE A 155 5.50 11.98 -9.55
CA ILE A 155 5.74 13.44 -9.51
C ILE A 155 6.46 13.92 -10.77
N ARG A 156 7.43 13.16 -11.29
CA ARG A 156 8.15 13.53 -12.51
C ARG A 156 7.22 13.55 -13.73
N ILE A 157 6.43 12.49 -13.91
CA ILE A 157 5.43 12.39 -14.98
C ILE A 157 4.40 13.51 -14.84
N ALA A 158 3.96 13.77 -13.61
CA ALA A 158 3.02 14.84 -13.30
C ALA A 158 3.53 16.22 -13.75
N LYS A 159 4.76 16.57 -13.36
CA LYS A 159 5.40 17.83 -13.77
C LYS A 159 5.58 17.93 -15.29
N GLN A 160 5.92 16.83 -15.95
CA GLN A 160 6.07 16.79 -17.41
C GLN A 160 4.74 16.94 -18.15
N ALA A 161 3.64 16.41 -17.60
CA ALA A 161 2.33 16.41 -18.24
C ALA A 161 1.55 17.72 -18.04
N VAL A 162 1.67 18.38 -16.89
CA VAL A 162 0.83 19.55 -16.55
C VAL A 162 1.59 20.81 -16.10
N GLY A 163 2.93 20.78 -15.99
CA GLY A 163 3.75 21.91 -15.52
C GLY A 163 3.94 21.94 -14.00
N GLU A 164 4.19 23.12 -13.41
CA GLU A 164 4.27 23.25 -11.94
C GLU A 164 2.92 22.87 -11.28
N LEU A 165 2.97 21.92 -10.35
CA LEU A 165 1.83 21.47 -9.56
C LEU A 165 1.53 22.50 -8.44
N LYS A 166 1.12 23.71 -8.80
CA LYS A 166 0.54 24.67 -7.84
C LYS A 166 -0.96 24.46 -7.79
N SER A 167 -1.46 23.72 -6.81
CA SER A 167 -2.90 23.64 -6.55
C SER A 167 -3.28 24.76 -5.59
N PRO A 168 -4.18 25.71 -5.94
CA PRO A 168 -4.61 26.82 -5.07
C PRO A 168 -5.15 26.38 -3.71
N HIS A 169 -5.67 25.15 -3.63
CA HIS A 169 -6.29 24.56 -2.44
C HIS A 169 -5.42 23.47 -1.81
N SER A 170 -4.16 23.35 -2.22
CA SER A 170 -3.27 22.44 -1.53
C SER A 170 -3.11 22.90 -0.08
N PRO A 171 -3.17 22.00 0.92
CA PRO A 171 -2.72 22.30 2.27
C PRO A 171 -1.32 22.92 2.28
N GLN A 172 -0.51 22.64 1.25
CA GLN A 172 0.83 23.20 1.02
C GLN A 172 0.83 24.73 0.81
N ASN A 173 -0.26 25.34 0.33
CA ASN A 173 -0.34 26.78 0.09
C ASN A 173 -0.63 27.61 1.35
N GLN A 174 -1.06 26.97 2.44
CA GLN A 174 -1.33 27.66 3.70
C GLN A 174 -0.04 27.92 4.51
N PHE A 175 1.13 27.53 3.98
CA PHE A 175 2.40 27.52 4.70
C PHE A 175 3.55 28.23 3.94
N GLN A 176 3.23 29.03 2.92
CA GLN A 176 4.11 30.10 2.40
C GLN A 176 3.75 31.42 3.08
#